data_AF-A0A1F4Y5Q2-F1
#
_entry.id   AF-A0A1F4Y5Q2-F1
#
_cell.length_a   1.000
_cell.length_b   1.000
_cell.length_c   1.000
_cell.angle_alpha   90.00
_cell.angle_beta   90.00
_cell.angle_gamma   90.00
#
_symmetry.space_group_name_H-M   'P 1'
#
loop_
_entity.id
_entity.type
_entity.pdbx_description
1 polymer ?
#
loop_
_entity_poly.entity_id
_entity_poly.type
_entity_poly.pdbx_seq_one_letter_code
_entity_poly.pdbx_strand_id
1 'polypeptide(L)'
;MTKIIAVDLDGVLCEDTLGYDHLAIYHKKPIKKNIDIINGLFSRQIFIIIYTCRREDARISTEAWLKTNGVHYHVLVMEKVYFDVYIDEKRKFQAIEGM
;
A
#
# COMPACT_ATOMS: atom_id res chain seq x y z
N MET A 1 10.76 -17.57 -11.91
CA MET A 1 9.45 -16.89 -11.83
C MET A 1 9.61 -15.68 -10.92
N THR A 2 9.30 -14.47 -11.39
CA THR A 2 9.42 -13.26 -10.57
C THR A 2 8.34 -13.27 -9.49
N LYS A 3 8.72 -13.00 -8.23
CA LYS A 3 7.75 -12.89 -7.13
C LYS A 3 6.95 -11.60 -7.29
N ILE A 4 5.66 -11.65 -6.97
CA ILE A 4 4.75 -10.50 -6.98
C ILE A 4 4.32 -10.23 -5.54
N ILE A 5 4.39 -8.97 -5.10
CA ILE A 5 3.94 -8.53 -3.79
C ILE A 5 2.89 -7.43 -3.97
N ALA A 6 1.70 -7.66 -3.44
CA ALA A 6 0.69 -6.63 -3.25
C ALA A 6 0.94 -5.92 -1.91
N VAL A 7 1.04 -4.61 -1.93
CA VAL A 7 1.41 -3.78 -0.78
C VAL A 7 0.28 -2.80 -0.52
N ASP A 8 -0.34 -2.88 0.66
CA ASP A 8 -1.30 -1.87 1.07
C ASP A 8 -0.61 -0.50 1.26
N LEU A 9 -1.37 0.58 1.18
CA LEU A 9 -0.84 1.93 1.28
C LEU A 9 -1.06 2.53 2.66
N ASP A 10 -2.32 2.77 3.01
CA ASP A 10 -2.70 3.38 4.28
C ASP A 10 -2.51 2.39 5.43
N GLY A 11 -1.85 2.82 6.52
CA GLY A 11 -1.46 1.96 7.64
C GLY A 11 -0.22 1.09 7.39
N VAL A 12 0.27 0.99 6.13
CA VAL A 12 1.44 0.18 5.78
C VAL A 12 2.61 1.03 5.28
N LEU A 13 2.43 1.88 4.27
CA LEU A 13 3.48 2.79 3.77
C LEU A 13 3.33 4.21 4.31
N CYS A 14 2.14 4.59 4.75
CA CYS A 14 1.87 5.85 5.45
C CYS A 14 1.01 5.61 6.69
N GLU A 15 1.01 6.57 7.62
CA GLU A 15 0.09 6.56 8.75
C GLU A 15 -1.36 6.46 8.25
N ASP A 16 -2.16 5.65 8.94
CA ASP A 16 -3.60 5.64 8.72
C ASP A 16 -4.19 6.88 9.37
N THR A 17 -4.95 7.64 8.59
CA THR A 17 -5.70 8.78 9.11
C THR A 17 -7.13 8.56 8.68
N LEU A 18 -8.00 8.42 9.69
CA LEU A 18 -9.45 8.34 9.52
C LEU A 18 -9.92 9.55 8.69
N GLY A 19 -10.36 9.29 7.45
CA GLY A 19 -11.02 10.30 6.61
C GLY A 19 -10.61 10.26 5.14
N TYR A 20 -11.61 10.41 4.27
CA TYR A 20 -11.47 10.51 2.81
C TYR A 20 -11.24 11.96 2.36
N ASP A 21 -10.40 12.71 3.07
CA ASP A 21 -10.00 14.05 2.59
C ASP A 21 -8.85 13.92 1.59
N HIS A 22 -9.11 14.24 0.33
CA HIS A 22 -8.11 14.23 -0.74
C HIS A 22 -6.93 15.16 -0.46
N LEU A 23 -7.15 16.28 0.23
CA LEU A 23 -6.06 17.20 0.59
C LEU A 23 -5.17 16.60 1.68
N ALA A 24 -5.75 15.83 2.60
CA ALA A 24 -4.99 15.14 3.64
C ALA A 24 -4.02 14.08 3.07
N ILE A 25 -4.29 13.53 1.89
CA ILE A 25 -3.42 12.54 1.23
C ILE A 25 -1.99 13.06 1.08
N TYR A 26 -1.82 14.31 0.65
CA TYR A 26 -0.50 14.91 0.46
C TYR A 26 0.31 15.01 1.75
N HIS A 27 -0.37 15.10 2.89
CA HIS A 27 0.24 15.34 4.20
C HIS A 27 0.37 14.06 5.04
N LYS A 28 -0.09 12.90 4.54
CA LYS A 28 0.07 11.64 5.27
C LYS A 28 1.54 11.35 5.51
N LYS A 29 1.91 11.10 6.76
CA LYS A 29 3.31 10.86 7.13
C LYS A 29 3.77 9.50 6.62
N PRO A 30 4.93 9.41 5.97
CA PRO A 30 5.47 8.14 5.49
C PRO A 30 5.99 7.27 6.63
N ILE A 31 5.73 5.98 6.57
CA ILE A 31 6.37 4.97 7.41
C ILE A 31 7.68 4.56 6.71
N LYS A 32 8.72 5.39 6.87
CA LYS A 32 9.99 5.28 6.12
C LYS A 32 10.61 3.88 6.17
N LYS A 33 10.60 3.23 7.34
CA LYS A 33 11.10 1.86 7.51
C LYS A 33 10.45 0.87 6.51
N ASN A 34 9.15 0.99 6.28
CA ASN A 34 8.43 0.09 5.39
C ASN A 34 8.72 0.43 3.92
N ILE A 35 8.81 1.73 3.59
CA ILE A 35 9.21 2.19 2.26
C ILE A 35 10.60 1.66 1.90
N ASP A 36 11.57 1.73 2.82
CA ASP A 36 12.93 1.23 2.60
C ASP A 36 12.94 -0.29 2.33
N ILE A 37 12.12 -1.07 3.04
CA ILE A 37 11.95 -2.50 2.80
C ILE A 37 11.39 -2.75 1.40
N ILE A 38 10.31 -2.05 1.01
CA ILE A 38 9.70 -2.20 -0.32
C ILE A 38 10.69 -1.82 -1.43
N ASN A 39 11.42 -0.73 -1.27
CA ASN A 39 12.43 -0.29 -2.23
C ASN A 39 13.59 -1.31 -2.34
N GLY A 40 13.99 -1.92 -1.23
CA GLY A 40 14.97 -3.01 -1.23
C GLY A 40 14.46 -4.30 -1.89
N LEU A 41 13.16 -4.59 -1.83
CA LEU A 41 12.55 -5.70 -2.57
C LEU A 41 12.46 -5.37 -4.07
N PHE A 42 12.10 -4.14 -4.40
CA PHE A 42 12.07 -3.64 -5.78
C PHE A 42 13.46 -3.75 -6.44
N SER A 43 14.53 -3.32 -5.77
CA SER A 43 15.91 -3.40 -6.31
C SER A 43 16.38 -4.84 -6.55
N ARG A 44 15.77 -5.82 -5.86
CA ARG A 44 15.98 -7.25 -6.05
C ARG A 44 15.10 -7.85 -7.16
N GLN A 45 14.53 -7.00 -8.02
CA GLN A 45 13.67 -7.37 -9.15
C GLN A 45 12.38 -8.10 -8.73
N ILE A 46 11.86 -7.83 -7.54
CA ILE A 46 10.52 -8.28 -7.14
C ILE A 46 9.48 -7.32 -7.70
N PHE A 47 8.40 -7.87 -8.26
CA PHE A 47 7.33 -7.08 -8.85
C PHE A 47 6.40 -6.54 -7.74
N ILE A 48 6.42 -5.23 -7.55
CA ILE A 48 5.67 -4.53 -6.48
C ILE A 48 4.40 -3.93 -7.06
N ILE A 49 3.25 -4.28 -6.48
CA ILE A 49 1.93 -3.70 -6.76
C ILE A 49 1.49 -2.93 -5.52
N ILE A 50 1.26 -1.63 -5.64
CA ILE A 50 0.54 -0.88 -4.60
C ILE A 50 -0.95 -1.21 -4.76
N TYR A 51 -1.59 -1.72 -3.71
CA TYR A 51 -2.96 -2.22 -3.72
C TYR A 51 -3.78 -1.60 -2.58
N THR A 52 -4.49 -0.52 -2.89
CA THR A 52 -5.11 0.38 -1.89
C THR A 52 -6.64 0.45 -2.05
N CYS A 53 -7.35 0.63 -0.94
CA CYS A 53 -8.79 0.88 -0.94
C CYS A 53 -9.17 2.32 -1.33
N ARG A 54 -8.19 3.20 -1.59
CA ARG A 54 -8.46 4.56 -2.06
C ARG A 54 -9.26 4.52 -3.37
N ARG A 55 -10.21 5.44 -3.50
CA ARG A 55 -11.02 5.64 -4.71
C ARG A 55 -10.20 6.18 -5.87
N GLU A 56 -10.67 5.96 -7.10
CA GLU A 56 -9.96 6.44 -8.31
C GLU A 56 -9.81 7.96 -8.39
N ASP A 57 -10.75 8.72 -7.83
CA ASP A 57 -10.64 10.19 -7.72
C ASP A 57 -9.42 10.67 -6.91
N ALA A 58 -8.85 9.82 -6.04
CA ALA A 58 -7.64 10.08 -5.28
C ALA A 58 -6.34 9.66 -5.99
N ARG A 59 -6.40 9.14 -7.21
CA ARG A 59 -5.23 8.61 -7.93
C ARG A 59 -4.11 9.63 -8.07
N ILE A 60 -4.42 10.83 -8.57
CA ILE A 60 -3.41 11.87 -8.82
C ILE A 60 -2.67 12.24 -7.53
N SER A 61 -3.40 12.44 -6.44
CA SER A 61 -2.82 12.75 -5.13
C SER A 61 -2.01 11.57 -4.58
N THR A 62 -2.46 10.35 -4.83
CA THR A 62 -1.76 9.12 -4.41
C THR A 62 -0.45 8.95 -5.17
N GLU A 63 -0.44 9.10 -6.48
CA GLU A 63 0.76 9.02 -7.32
C GLU A 63 1.76 10.13 -6.96
N ALA A 64 1.27 11.36 -6.74
CA ALA A 64 2.10 12.47 -6.28
C ALA A 64 2.73 12.20 -4.90
N TRP A 65 1.98 11.62 -3.97
CA TRP A 65 2.49 11.22 -2.66
C TRP A 65 3.55 10.12 -2.77
N LEU A 66 3.28 9.06 -3.54
CA LEU A 66 4.22 7.96 -3.77
C LEU A 66 5.54 8.45 -4.38
N LYS A 67 5.46 9.34 -5.37
CA LYS A 67 6.62 9.97 -6.01
C LYS A 67 7.40 10.84 -5.03
N THR A 68 6.72 11.72 -4.30
CA THR A 68 7.35 12.62 -3.31
C THR A 68 8.10 11.84 -2.23
N ASN A 69 7.56 10.70 -1.82
CA ASN A 69 8.15 9.85 -0.78
C ASN A 69 9.11 8.77 -1.32
N GLY A 70 9.41 8.78 -2.63
CA GLY A 70 10.40 7.88 -3.23
C GLY A 70 10.00 6.41 -3.17
N VAL A 71 8.71 6.09 -3.27
CA VAL A 71 8.23 4.70 -3.28
C VAL A 71 8.41 4.11 -4.69
N HIS A 72 9.15 3.00 -4.80
CA HIS A 72 9.33 2.28 -6.06
C HIS A 72 8.32 1.15 -6.21
N TYR A 73 7.53 1.18 -7.28
CA TYR A 73 6.50 0.20 -7.58
C TYR A 73 6.30 0.06 -9.09
N HIS A 74 5.67 -1.05 -9.51
CA HIS A 74 5.40 -1.33 -10.93
C HIS A 74 3.96 -0.98 -11.32
N VAL A 75 3.00 -1.24 -10.44
CA VAL A 75 1.56 -1.02 -10.71
C VAL A 75 0.89 -0.39 -9.48
N LEU A 76 0.00 0.56 -9.71
CA LEU A 76 -0.92 1.10 -8.70
C LEU A 76 -2.34 0.64 -9.03
N VAL A 77 -2.90 -0.20 -8.16
CA VAL A 77 -4.28 -0.66 -8.19
C VAL A 77 -5.05 0.06 -7.08
N MET A 78 -6.07 0.82 -7.50
CA MET A 78 -6.99 1.53 -6.62
C MET A 78 -8.24 0.68 -6.38
N GLU A 79 -9.15 1.17 -5.54
CA GLU A 79 -10.46 0.56 -5.28
C GLU A 79 -10.39 -0.92 -4.88
N LYS A 80 -9.32 -1.30 -4.16
CA LYS A 80 -9.27 -2.57 -3.44
C LYS A 80 -10.50 -2.66 -2.54
N VAL A 81 -11.16 -3.81 -2.54
CA VAL A 81 -12.31 -4.05 -1.67
C VAL A 81 -11.87 -3.97 -0.21
N TYR A 82 -12.59 -3.19 0.59
CA TYR A 82 -12.34 -3.08 2.02
C TYR A 82 -12.91 -4.32 2.73
N PHE A 83 -12.09 -4.96 3.56
CA PHE A 83 -12.48 -6.09 4.40
C PHE A 83 -11.86 -5.91 5.78
N ASP A 84 -12.55 -6.36 6.83
CA ASP A 84 -11.98 -6.47 8.17
C ASP A 84 -10.91 -7.57 8.24
N VAL A 85 -11.08 -8.65 7.46
CA VAL A 85 -10.18 -9.81 7.40
C VAL A 85 -9.95 -10.25 5.96
N TYR A 86 -8.67 -10.43 5.60
CA TYR A 86 -8.26 -11.12 4.37
C TYR A 86 -7.88 -12.57 4.68
N ILE A 87 -8.64 -13.53 4.17
CA ILE A 87 -8.29 -14.95 4.20
C ILE A 87 -7.82 -15.34 2.79
N ASP A 88 -6.53 -15.63 2.64
CA ASP A 88 -5.90 -15.97 1.37
C ASP A 88 -5.04 -17.23 1.55
N GLU A 89 -4.84 -18.05 0.51
CA GLU A 89 -3.96 -19.22 0.61
C GLU A 89 -2.54 -18.83 1.07
N LYS A 90 -2.05 -17.66 0.65
CA LYS A 90 -0.75 -17.11 1.03
C LYS A 90 -0.75 -16.49 2.43
N ARG A 91 -1.91 -16.24 3.03
CA ARG A 91 -2.12 -15.80 4.42
C ARG A 91 -3.28 -16.58 5.02
N LYS A 92 -2.99 -17.82 5.43
CA LYS A 92 -3.93 -18.74 6.10
C LYS A 92 -4.38 -18.16 7.45
N PHE A 93 -5.36 -18.80 8.10
CA PHE A 93 -6.11 -18.43 9.33
C PHE A 93 -5.39 -17.75 10.52
N GLN A 94 -4.07 -17.54 10.48
CA GLN A 94 -3.28 -16.73 11.42
C GLN A 94 -3.84 -15.32 11.65
N ALA A 95 -4.68 -14.80 10.74
CA ALA A 95 -5.33 -13.49 10.89
C ALA A 95 -6.55 -13.48 11.85
N ILE A 96 -7.08 -14.64 12.26
CA ILE A 96 -8.34 -14.74 13.01
C ILE A 96 -8.15 -15.13 14.48
N GLU A 97 -6.99 -15.68 14.87
CA GLU A 97 -6.76 -16.22 16.23
C GLU A 97 -6.61 -15.16 17.34
N GLY A 98 -7.00 -13.91 17.09
CA GLY A 98 -6.97 -12.83 18.09
C GLY A 98 -7.91 -11.67 17.80
N MET A 99 -8.92 -11.87 16.95
CA MET A 99 -10.03 -10.94 16.73
C MET A 99 -11.21 -11.27 17.65
#